data_AF-A0A4P6PWS0-F1
#
_entry.id   AF-A0A4P6PWS0-F1
#
_cell.length_a   1.000
_cell.length_b   1.000
_cell.length_c   1.000
_cell.angle_alpha   90.00
_cell.angle_beta   90.00
_cell.angle_gamma   90.00
#
_symmetry.space_group_name_H-M   'P 1'
#
loop_
_entity.id
_entity.type
_entity.pdbx_description
1 polymer ?
#
loop_
_entity_poly.entity_id
_entity_poly.type
_entity_poly.pdbx_seq_one_letter_code
_entity_poly.pdbx_strand_id
1 'polypeptide(L)'
;MPIRPANLATMSATIAGALSGMRAGRADSVRPVTVTFESGHEQVVDTGGCRALEADQGGVVAIEADAVAKYALFAGTSCQGGRAVTSGRGSVTFSQPVLAGAIVLG
;
A
#
# COMPACT_ATOMS: atom_id res chain seq x y z
N MET A 1 26.11 55.95 0.98
CA MET A 1 25.71 55.02 -0.10
C MET A 1 24.31 54.51 0.18
N PRO A 2 23.39 54.54 -0.80
CA PRO A 2 21.97 54.26 -0.61
C PRO A 2 21.65 52.75 -0.61
N ILE A 3 20.68 52.36 0.22
CA ILE A 3 20.09 51.03 0.27
C ILE A 3 19.21 50.87 -0.98
N ARG A 4 19.42 49.79 -1.75
CA ARG A 4 18.48 49.36 -2.80
C ARG A 4 17.63 48.19 -2.26
N PRO A 5 16.29 48.30 -2.21
CA PRO A 5 15.44 47.16 -1.91
C PRO A 5 15.19 46.36 -3.19
N ALA A 6 15.58 45.09 -3.19
CA ALA A 6 15.14 44.13 -4.20
C ALA A 6 13.83 43.49 -3.72
N ASN A 7 12.77 43.75 -4.48
CA ASN A 7 11.44 43.21 -4.29
C ASN A 7 11.42 41.66 -4.29
N LEU A 8 10.76 41.11 -3.26
CA LEU A 8 9.73 40.06 -3.30
C LEU A 8 9.68 39.15 -4.54
N ALA A 9 9.97 37.86 -4.33
CA ALA A 9 9.26 36.76 -4.98
C ALA A 9 9.13 35.57 -4.01
N THR A 10 7.91 35.44 -3.48
CA THR A 10 7.31 34.30 -2.81
C THR A 10 7.49 33.01 -3.60
N MET A 11 7.81 31.89 -2.95
CA MET A 11 7.08 30.64 -3.15
C MET A 11 7.37 29.66 -2.01
N SER A 12 6.32 29.38 -1.25
CA SER A 12 6.28 28.50 -0.10
C SER A 12 6.54 27.05 -0.51
N ALA A 13 7.64 26.46 -0.05
CA ALA A 13 7.83 25.01 -0.10
C ALA A 13 7.28 24.41 1.20
N THR A 14 5.97 24.17 1.23
CA THR A 14 5.37 23.24 2.19
C THR A 14 5.55 21.84 1.63
N ILE A 15 6.54 21.10 2.11
CA ILE A 15 6.60 19.65 1.88
C ILE A 15 6.60 18.96 3.24
N ALA A 16 5.50 18.24 3.44
CA ALA A 16 5.16 17.45 4.60
C ALA A 16 6.28 16.43 4.91
N GLY A 17 7.02 16.71 5.98
CA GLY A 17 7.94 15.77 6.63
C GLY A 17 7.43 15.37 8.01
N ALA A 18 6.11 15.21 8.18
CA ALA A 18 5.54 14.43 9.28
C ALA A 18 5.15 13.10 8.61
N LEU A 19 5.83 11.98 8.90
CA LEU A 19 5.56 11.16 10.08
C LEU A 19 6.82 10.33 10.43
N SER A 20 7.89 10.97 10.90
CA SER A 20 8.90 10.27 11.70
C SER A 20 8.44 10.26 13.14
N GLY A 21 7.71 9.20 13.52
CA GLY A 21 7.52 8.83 14.92
C GLY A 21 6.09 8.94 15.44
N MET A 22 5.32 7.86 15.27
CA MET A 22 4.33 7.46 16.28
C MET A 22 4.56 5.98 16.63
N ARG A 23 4.98 5.78 17.88
CA ARG A 23 5.10 4.50 18.56
C ARG A 23 3.70 3.95 18.88
N ALA A 24 3.45 2.67 18.65
CA ALA A 24 2.46 1.90 19.40
C ALA A 24 2.87 0.43 19.42
N GLY A 25 2.76 -0.20 20.58
CA GLY A 25 3.36 -1.49 20.89
C GLY A 25 2.76 -2.67 20.12
N ARG A 26 3.56 -3.73 20.07
CA ARG A 26 3.27 -5.03 19.45
C ARG A 26 3.27 -5.03 17.91
N ALA A 27 4.36 -4.53 17.34
CA ALA A 27 4.81 -5.00 16.04
C ALA A 27 5.32 -6.45 16.20
N ASP A 28 4.40 -7.42 16.22
CA ASP A 28 4.68 -8.62 15.44
C ASP A 28 5.00 -8.09 14.05
N SER A 29 6.26 -8.20 13.66
CA SER A 29 6.85 -7.53 12.51
C SER A 29 6.27 -8.12 11.22
N VAL A 30 5.02 -7.79 10.91
CA VAL A 30 4.44 -8.06 9.58
C VAL A 30 5.22 -7.15 8.65
N ARG A 31 6.12 -7.74 7.88
CA ARG A 31 6.87 -7.03 6.87
C ARG A 31 5.90 -6.48 5.84
N PRO A 32 6.12 -5.26 5.34
CA PRO A 32 5.23 -4.67 4.36
C PRO A 32 5.16 -5.55 3.10
N VAL A 33 3.96 -5.68 2.57
CA VAL A 33 3.66 -6.38 1.32
C VAL A 33 3.29 -5.35 0.27
N THR A 34 3.95 -5.38 -0.88
CA THR A 34 3.63 -4.50 -2.01
C THR A 34 2.66 -5.21 -2.93
N VAL A 35 1.54 -4.57 -3.26
CA VAL A 35 0.55 -5.07 -4.21
C VAL A 35 0.64 -4.21 -5.47
N THR A 36 0.95 -4.83 -6.61
CA THR A 36 1.00 -4.16 -7.91
C THR A 36 -0.28 -4.44 -8.67
N PHE A 37 -0.88 -3.38 -9.20
CA PHE A 37 -2.12 -3.43 -9.98
C PHE A 37 -1.86 -3.37 -11.48
N GLU A 38 -2.88 -3.72 -12.27
CA GLU A 38 -2.87 -3.64 -13.72
C GLU A 38 -2.58 -2.22 -14.23
N SER A 39 -3.03 -1.19 -13.51
CA SER A 39 -2.72 0.22 -13.82
C SER A 39 -1.24 0.58 -13.67
N GLY A 40 -0.42 -0.31 -13.09
CA GLY A 40 0.95 -0.02 -12.66
C GLY A 40 1.03 0.69 -11.31
N HIS A 41 -0.10 0.91 -10.64
CA HIS A 41 -0.12 1.42 -9.27
C HIS A 41 0.44 0.37 -8.31
N GLU A 42 1.14 0.85 -7.28
CA GLU A 42 1.68 0.03 -6.20
C GLU A 42 1.10 0.49 -4.87
N GLN A 43 0.46 -0.42 -4.15
CA GLN A 43 -0.06 -0.19 -2.82
C GLN A 43 0.74 -1.00 -1.81
N VAL A 44 1.36 -0.30 -0.85
CA VAL A 44 2.10 -0.93 0.25
C VAL A 44 1.13 -1.22 1.40
N VAL A 45 1.10 -2.48 1.84
CA VAL A 45 0.27 -2.96 2.93
C VAL A 45 1.20 -3.37 4.08
N ASP A 46 1.31 -2.49 5.08
CA ASP A 46 2.28 -2.60 6.18
C ASP A 46 1.73 -3.20 7.48
N THR A 47 0.41 -3.43 7.55
CA THR A 47 -0.24 -3.93 8.74
C THR A 47 -0.87 -5.30 8.50
N GLY A 48 -0.72 -6.20 9.47
CA GLY A 48 -1.46 -7.47 9.51
C GLY A 48 -2.98 -7.28 9.55
N GLY A 49 -3.72 -8.29 9.07
CA GLY A 49 -5.18 -8.29 9.05
C GLY A 49 -5.79 -7.84 7.71
N CYS A 50 -7.08 -7.52 7.73
CA CYS A 50 -7.84 -7.14 6.54
C CYS A 50 -7.58 -5.68 6.13
N ARG A 51 -7.27 -5.50 4.85
CA ARG A 51 -7.02 -4.20 4.23
C ARG A 51 -7.75 -4.11 2.90
N ALA A 52 -8.47 -3.02 2.70
CA ALA A 52 -9.08 -2.72 1.42
C ALA A 52 -7.97 -2.35 0.42
N LEU A 53 -8.08 -2.89 -0.78
CA LEU A 53 -7.24 -2.49 -1.90
C LEU A 53 -7.85 -1.26 -2.57
N GLU A 54 -6.99 -0.43 -3.18
CA GLU A 54 -7.45 0.74 -3.91
C GLU A 54 -8.43 0.34 -5.02
N ALA A 55 -9.59 0.98 -5.03
CA ALA A 55 -10.56 0.81 -6.10
C ALA A 55 -10.04 1.48 -7.39
N ASP A 56 -10.59 1.08 -8.53
CA ASP A 56 -10.32 1.69 -9.85
C ASP A 56 -8.89 1.52 -10.38
N GLN A 57 -8.04 0.72 -9.72
CA GLN A 57 -6.69 0.37 -10.22
C GLN A 57 -6.66 -0.90 -11.10
N GLY A 58 -7.82 -1.52 -11.34
CA GLY A 58 -7.93 -2.78 -12.06
C GLY A 58 -7.63 -3.99 -11.16
N GLY A 59 -7.18 -5.09 -11.78
CA GLY A 59 -6.83 -6.32 -11.05
C GLY A 59 -5.42 -6.29 -10.47
N VAL A 60 -5.18 -7.09 -9.44
CA VAL A 60 -3.84 -7.34 -8.89
C VAL A 60 -3.04 -8.23 -9.84
N VAL A 61 -1.84 -7.79 -10.22
CA VAL A 61 -0.96 -8.52 -11.14
C VAL A 61 0.28 -9.08 -10.45
N ALA A 62 0.73 -8.47 -9.35
CA ALA A 62 1.82 -8.99 -8.54
C ALA A 62 1.64 -8.68 -7.07
N ILE A 63 2.22 -9.53 -6.23
CA ILE A 63 2.37 -9.31 -4.80
C ILE A 63 3.84 -9.56 -4.51
N GLU A 64 4.50 -8.58 -3.90
CA GLU A 64 5.85 -8.73 -3.39
C GLU A 64 5.80 -8.81 -1.87
N ALA A 65 6.28 -9.93 -1.33
CA ALA A 65 6.24 -10.21 0.10
C ALA A 65 7.42 -11.08 0.50
N ASP A 66 7.84 -11.00 1.77
CA ASP A 66 8.80 -11.95 2.33
C ASP A 66 8.28 -13.39 2.18
N ALA A 67 9.18 -14.35 1.94
CA ALA A 67 8.84 -15.75 1.67
C ALA A 67 7.95 -16.43 2.74
N VAL A 68 7.96 -15.91 3.98
CA VAL A 68 7.16 -16.42 5.09
C VAL A 68 5.80 -15.73 5.25
N ALA A 69 5.60 -14.57 4.62
CA ALA A 69 4.37 -13.79 4.73
C ALA A 69 3.24 -14.50 3.98
N LYS A 70 2.09 -14.69 4.64
CA LYS A 70 0.92 -15.29 4.03
C LYS A 70 -0.04 -14.18 3.61
N TYR A 71 -0.69 -14.37 2.47
CA TYR A 71 -1.70 -13.44 2.00
C TYR A 71 -2.94 -14.19 1.50
N ALA A 72 -4.09 -13.53 1.58
CA ALA A 72 -5.32 -13.95 0.91
C ALA A 72 -6.01 -12.73 0.29
N LEU A 73 -6.35 -12.84 -1.00
CA LEU A 73 -7.09 -11.83 -1.74
C LEU A 73 -8.59 -12.16 -1.75
N PHE A 74 -9.43 -11.14 -1.64
CA PHE A 74 -10.89 -11.24 -1.58
C PHE A 74 -11.52 -10.37 -2.66
N ALA A 75 -12.60 -10.86 -3.27
CA ALA A 75 -13.27 -10.15 -4.39
C ALA A 75 -14.01 -8.88 -3.93
N GLY A 76 -14.33 -8.78 -2.64
CA GLY A 76 -14.99 -7.60 -2.04
C GLY A 76 -14.00 -6.67 -1.36
N THR A 77 -14.47 -5.50 -0.94
CA THR A 77 -13.69 -4.50 -0.18
C THR A 77 -13.52 -4.84 1.29
N SER A 78 -14.10 -5.97 1.74
CA SER A 78 -13.98 -6.48 3.09
C SER A 78 -13.62 -7.96 3.08
N CYS A 79 -12.91 -8.38 4.12
CA CYS A 79 -12.54 -9.78 4.34
C CYS A 79 -13.56 -10.49 5.25
N GLN A 80 -14.57 -9.78 5.76
CA GLN A 80 -15.68 -10.34 6.51
C GLN A 80 -16.82 -10.67 5.55
N GLY A 81 -17.07 -11.97 5.34
CA GLY A 81 -18.12 -12.45 4.43
C GLY A 81 -17.78 -12.40 2.94
N GLY A 82 -16.60 -11.86 2.58
CA GLY A 82 -16.08 -11.88 1.21
C GLY A 82 -15.59 -13.28 0.80
N ARG A 83 -15.75 -13.62 -0.49
CA ARG A 83 -15.17 -14.83 -1.07
C ARG A 83 -13.67 -14.62 -1.32
N ALA A 84 -12.84 -15.50 -0.76
CA ALA A 84 -11.42 -15.55 -1.09
C ALA A 84 -11.26 -15.96 -2.57
N VAL A 85 -10.52 -15.14 -3.32
CA VAL A 85 -10.24 -15.35 -4.74
C VAL A 85 -9.00 -16.21 -4.90
N THR A 86 -7.95 -15.88 -4.13
CA THR A 86 -6.70 -16.64 -4.09
C THR A 86 -5.99 -16.40 -2.77
N SER A 87 -5.09 -17.30 -2.41
CA SER A 87 -4.24 -17.19 -1.23
C SER A 87 -2.90 -17.84 -1.49
N GLY A 88 -1.85 -17.33 -0.85
CA GLY A 88 -0.50 -17.83 -1.08
C GLY A 88 0.46 -17.39 0.02
N ARG A 89 1.75 -17.59 -0.26
CA ARG A 89 2.85 -17.18 0.62
C ARG A 89 3.99 -16.63 -0.22
N GLY A 90 4.67 -15.61 0.29
CA GLY A 90 5.75 -14.94 -0.42
C GLY A 90 5.30 -14.20 -1.68
N SER A 91 6.27 -13.79 -2.49
CA SER A 91 6.00 -13.06 -3.72
C SER A 91 5.36 -13.95 -4.80
N VAL A 92 4.45 -13.37 -5.57
CA VAL A 92 3.81 -14.01 -6.72
C VAL A 92 3.58 -13.00 -7.84
N THR A 93 3.64 -13.48 -9.08
CA THR A 93 3.15 -12.76 -10.25
C THR A 93 2.03 -13.57 -10.89
N PHE A 94 0.91 -12.92 -11.18
CA PHE A 94 -0.25 -13.55 -11.79
C PHE A 94 -0.18 -13.39 -13.31
N SER A 95 -0.42 -14.47 -14.04
CA SER A 95 -0.52 -14.43 -15.51
C SER A 95 -1.78 -13.74 -16.02
N GLN A 96 -2.78 -13.57 -15.14
CA GLN A 96 -4.02 -12.84 -15.39
C GLN A 96 -4.33 -11.95 -14.18
N PRO A 97 -4.83 -10.72 -14.40
CA PRO A 97 -5.20 -9.82 -13.32
C PRO A 97 -6.24 -10.44 -12.39
N VAL A 98 -5.97 -10.39 -11.08
CA VAL A 98 -6.87 -10.91 -10.05
C VAL A 98 -7.76 -9.78 -9.55
N LEU A 99 -9.06 -9.86 -9.83
CA LEU A 99 -10.04 -8.90 -9.31
C LEU A 99 -10.23 -9.10 -7.81
N ALA A 100 -9.53 -8.28 -7.03
CA ALA A 100 -9.58 -8.29 -5.58
C ALA A 100 -9.81 -6.87 -5.05
N GLY A 101 -10.74 -6.73 -4.11
CA GLY A 101 -11.02 -5.48 -3.41
C GLY A 101 -10.41 -5.43 -2.00
N ALA A 102 -9.89 -6.54 -1.49
CA ALA A 102 -9.25 -6.59 -0.19
C ALA A 102 -8.19 -7.69 -0.11
N ILE A 103 -7.23 -7.48 0.78
CA ILE A 103 -6.16 -8.41 1.12
C ILE A 103 -6.14 -8.65 2.64
N VAL A 104 -5.89 -9.89 3.04
CA VAL A 104 -5.55 -10.24 4.43
C VAL A 104 -4.10 -10.68 4.47
N LEU A 105 -3.33 -10.10 5.39
CA LEU A 105 -1.99 -10.57 5.73
C LEU A 105 -2.02 -11.37 7.03
N GLY A 106 -1.30 -12.50 7.09
CA GLY A 106 -1.20 -13.37 8.27
C GLY A 106 -0.02 -14.32 8.27
#